data_AF-A0A975HRW5-F1
#
_entry.id   AF-A0A975HRW5-F1
#
_cell.length_a   1.000
_cell.length_b   1.000
_cell.length_c   1.000
_cell.angle_alpha   90.00
_cell.angle_beta   90.00
_cell.angle_gamma   90.00
#
_symmetry.space_group_name_H-M   'P 1'
#
loop_
_entity.id
_entity.type
_entity.pdbx_description
1 polymer ?
#
loop_
_entity_poly.entity_id
_entity_poly.type
_entity_poly.pdbx_seq_one_letter_code
_entity_poly.pdbx_strand_id
1 'polypeptide(L)'
;MAALEQFEAAEGNLVKLERLWEELSTLMPGGVAFGSDPEYEDRSRAYGQLLGALPAIHGWRPTSQPPDLDDIAQNRFDAMEVAEPGAHVAVERWVEEPGRELREYRFRLNNTRRALIRDTLVGLIDQIDADLRQIRAAVGEDGDAANRKLDSELWSPLREHIKQIEVLLGSSVKKPDRWSDMMRHMRFGETGDLHDIEEFDWPTVKDGLRKGLYGINDPLPVAVADLGSLVAARPSGPVTTALAWSALDDEAFERLIFSLISDAPGYENPEWLMKTRAPDRGRDLSVTRVSQDELSGTFRSRVVIQCKHWLSRSVNFPEVAAAKDQMALWNAPRIDVLVVATSGRFTADAVGWIENFNAAGAPPRIEMWPESHLERLLSSRPALIAEFGLRRGA
;
A
#
# COMPACT_ATOMS: atom_id res chain seq x y z
N MET A 1 1.48 2.57 -16.07
CA MET A 1 0.96 2.36 -17.45
C MET A 1 1.77 1.28 -18.18
N ALA A 2 3.01 1.54 -18.61
CA ALA A 2 3.81 0.55 -19.36
C ALA A 2 3.96 -0.84 -18.70
N ALA A 3 4.11 -0.91 -17.37
CA ALA A 3 4.20 -2.18 -16.66
C ALA A 3 2.88 -2.98 -16.70
N LEU A 4 1.72 -2.31 -16.53
CA LEU A 4 0.42 -2.97 -16.58
C LEU A 4 0.10 -3.52 -17.97
N GLU A 5 0.48 -2.79 -19.01
CA GLU A 5 0.33 -3.25 -20.41
C GLU A 5 1.10 -4.55 -20.66
N GLN A 6 2.28 -4.72 -20.05
CA GLN A 6 3.02 -6.00 -20.13
C GLN A 6 2.29 -7.13 -19.40
N PHE A 7 1.69 -6.85 -18.24
CA PHE A 7 0.85 -7.84 -17.53
C PHE A 7 -0.39 -8.21 -18.35
N GLU A 8 -1.03 -7.25 -19.01
CA GLU A 8 -2.19 -7.50 -19.88
C GLU A 8 -1.81 -8.33 -21.11
N ALA A 9 -0.68 -8.03 -21.75
CA ALA A 9 -0.16 -8.83 -22.85
C ALA A 9 0.17 -10.26 -22.41
N ALA A 10 0.82 -10.42 -21.24
CA ALA A 10 1.14 -11.73 -20.67
C ALA A 10 -0.13 -12.53 -20.33
N GLU A 11 -1.13 -11.88 -19.71
CA GLU A 11 -2.44 -12.48 -19.42
C GLU A 11 -3.14 -12.93 -20.71
N GLY A 12 -3.16 -12.08 -21.74
CA GLY A 12 -3.75 -12.40 -23.04
C GLY A 12 -3.09 -13.60 -23.72
N ASN A 13 -1.76 -13.73 -23.62
CA ASN A 13 -1.03 -14.89 -24.13
C ASN A 13 -1.31 -16.15 -23.29
N LEU A 14 -1.37 -16.02 -21.97
CA LEU A 14 -1.69 -17.12 -21.06
C LEU A 14 -3.08 -17.68 -21.30
N VAL A 15 -4.11 -16.83 -21.46
CA VAL A 15 -5.48 -17.27 -21.78
C VAL A 15 -5.53 -18.05 -23.10
N LYS A 16 -4.77 -17.62 -24.12
CA LYS A 16 -4.68 -18.35 -25.39
C LYS A 16 -4.00 -19.72 -25.21
N LEU A 17 -2.94 -19.79 -24.40
CA LEU A 17 -2.25 -21.04 -24.08
C LEU A 17 -3.15 -22.03 -23.36
N GLU A 18 -3.90 -21.57 -22.36
CA GLU A 18 -4.83 -22.42 -21.61
C GLU A 18 -5.94 -22.96 -22.49
N ARG A 19 -6.51 -22.11 -23.36
CA ARG A 19 -7.49 -22.57 -24.34
C ARG A 19 -6.90 -23.63 -25.28
N LEU A 20 -5.71 -23.39 -25.82
CA LEU A 20 -5.02 -24.38 -26.67
C LEU A 20 -4.73 -25.67 -25.92
N TRP A 21 -4.35 -25.59 -24.64
CA TRP A 21 -4.13 -26.76 -23.81
C TRP A 21 -5.40 -27.58 -23.62
N GLU A 22 -6.54 -26.92 -23.36
CA GLU A 22 -7.85 -27.58 -23.23
C GLU A 22 -8.26 -28.28 -24.54
N GLU A 23 -8.05 -27.62 -25.68
CA GLU A 23 -8.29 -28.19 -27.01
C GLU A 23 -7.38 -29.41 -27.27
N LEU A 24 -6.07 -29.29 -27.01
CA LEU A 24 -5.09 -30.38 -27.14
C LEU A 24 -5.43 -31.56 -26.22
N SER A 25 -5.81 -31.28 -24.97
CA SER A 25 -6.19 -32.31 -23.99
C SER A 25 -7.40 -33.12 -24.42
N THR A 26 -8.32 -32.50 -25.15
CA THR A 26 -9.50 -33.18 -25.70
C THR A 26 -9.15 -34.09 -26.88
N LEU A 27 -8.11 -33.74 -27.64
CA LEU A 27 -7.60 -34.55 -28.75
C LEU A 27 -6.71 -35.73 -28.29
N MET A 28 -6.12 -35.64 -27.09
CA MET A 28 -5.28 -36.73 -26.56
C MET A 28 -6.12 -37.99 -26.29
N PRO A 29 -5.75 -39.15 -26.84
CA PRO A 29 -6.43 -40.42 -26.55
C PRO A 29 -6.36 -40.75 -25.05
N GLY A 30 -7.31 -41.53 -24.52
CA GLY A 30 -7.28 -42.02 -23.12
C GLY A 30 -6.49 -43.31 -22.92
N GLY A 31 -5.89 -43.88 -23.97
CA GLY A 31 -5.18 -45.16 -23.94
C GLY A 31 -4.02 -45.20 -24.93
N VAL A 32 -3.57 -46.41 -25.29
CA VAL A 32 -2.53 -46.62 -26.30
C VAL A 32 -3.15 -46.52 -27.69
N ALA A 33 -2.79 -45.48 -28.43
CA ALA A 33 -3.22 -45.27 -29.81
C ALA A 33 -2.12 -44.54 -30.58
N PHE A 34 -1.51 -45.23 -31.54
CA PHE A 34 -0.49 -44.67 -32.43
C PHE A 34 -1.13 -43.99 -33.64
N GLY A 35 -0.46 -42.98 -34.17
CA GLY A 35 -0.83 -42.22 -35.35
C GLY A 35 -0.68 -40.71 -35.17
N SER A 36 -0.69 -40.01 -36.31
CA SER A 36 -0.65 -38.54 -36.36
C SER A 36 -2.06 -37.95 -36.44
N ASP A 37 -2.27 -36.82 -35.77
CA ASP A 37 -3.42 -35.95 -35.97
C ASP A 37 -2.91 -34.56 -36.40
N PRO A 38 -3.12 -34.14 -37.67
CA PRO A 38 -2.66 -32.84 -38.16
C PRO A 38 -3.20 -31.66 -37.34
N GLU A 39 -4.43 -31.78 -36.80
CA GLU A 39 -5.04 -30.74 -35.97
C GLU A 39 -4.32 -30.65 -34.61
N TYR A 40 -3.94 -31.79 -34.04
CA TYR A 40 -3.10 -31.85 -32.84
C TYR A 40 -1.73 -31.21 -33.09
N GLU A 41 -1.06 -31.60 -34.18
CA GLU A 41 0.27 -31.09 -34.52
C GLU A 41 0.30 -29.57 -34.72
N ASP A 42 -0.67 -29.02 -35.45
CA ASP A 42 -0.76 -27.58 -35.69
C ASP A 42 -1.04 -26.81 -34.40
N ARG A 43 -1.92 -27.33 -33.53
CA ARG A 43 -2.17 -26.76 -32.21
C ARG A 43 -0.93 -26.83 -31.32
N SER A 44 -0.17 -27.92 -31.33
CA SER A 44 1.07 -28.08 -30.58
C SER A 44 2.15 -27.09 -31.04
N ARG A 45 2.26 -26.83 -32.36
CA ARG A 45 3.15 -25.79 -32.89
C ARG A 45 2.73 -24.39 -32.44
N ALA A 46 1.43 -24.09 -32.50
CA ALA A 46 0.88 -22.81 -32.05
C ALA A 46 1.09 -22.61 -30.53
N TYR A 47 0.92 -23.68 -29.74
CA TYR A 47 1.22 -23.70 -28.32
C TYR A 47 2.67 -23.31 -28.06
N GLY A 48 3.62 -23.96 -28.75
CA GLY A 48 5.04 -23.67 -28.57
C GLY A 48 5.43 -22.21 -28.89
N GLN A 49 4.81 -21.59 -29.89
CA GLN A 49 5.03 -20.18 -30.21
C GLN A 49 4.54 -19.26 -29.09
N LEU A 50 3.34 -19.50 -28.56
CA LEU A 50 2.78 -18.70 -27.46
C LEU A 50 3.54 -18.91 -26.16
N LEU A 51 3.98 -20.15 -25.88
CA LEU A 51 4.80 -20.49 -24.72
C LEU A 51 6.10 -19.67 -24.72
N GLY A 52 6.74 -19.57 -25.89
CA GLY A 52 7.96 -18.78 -26.07
C GLY A 52 7.76 -17.27 -25.85
N ALA A 53 6.54 -16.77 -25.99
CA ALA A 53 6.19 -15.36 -25.79
C ALA A 53 5.87 -15.01 -24.33
N LEU A 54 5.80 -15.99 -23.42
CA LEU A 54 5.60 -15.70 -21.99
C LEU A 54 6.89 -15.16 -21.36
N PRO A 55 6.83 -14.00 -20.67
CA PRO A 55 7.96 -13.51 -19.88
C PRO A 55 8.22 -14.38 -18.66
N ALA A 56 9.44 -14.32 -18.12
CA ALA A 56 9.76 -15.00 -16.87
C ALA A 56 9.26 -14.20 -15.66
N ILE A 57 8.76 -14.91 -14.64
CA ILE A 57 8.39 -14.36 -13.34
C ILE A 57 9.36 -14.90 -12.30
N HIS A 58 10.14 -14.01 -11.68
CA HIS A 58 11.19 -14.36 -10.72
C HIS A 58 12.17 -15.42 -11.26
N GLY A 59 12.58 -15.28 -12.53
CA GLY A 59 13.51 -16.19 -13.20
C GLY A 59 12.91 -17.52 -13.66
N TRP A 60 11.61 -17.75 -13.43
CA TRP A 60 10.92 -18.97 -13.83
C TRP A 60 9.87 -18.70 -14.91
N ARG A 61 9.70 -19.65 -15.83
CA ARG A 61 8.61 -19.69 -16.82
C ARG A 61 8.28 -21.14 -17.17
N PRO A 62 7.06 -21.42 -17.67
CA PRO A 62 6.73 -22.70 -18.29
C PRO A 62 7.69 -23.04 -19.43
N THR A 63 8.04 -24.31 -19.52
CA THR A 63 8.93 -24.85 -20.56
C THR A 63 8.41 -26.14 -21.19
N SER A 64 7.44 -26.78 -20.55
CA SER A 64 6.86 -28.04 -21.02
C SER A 64 6.02 -27.82 -22.28
N GLN A 65 6.28 -28.62 -23.30
CA GLN A 65 5.52 -28.66 -24.54
C GLN A 65 4.51 -29.81 -24.50
N PRO A 66 3.39 -29.73 -25.22
CA PRO A 66 2.51 -30.86 -25.43
C PRO A 66 3.30 -32.01 -26.05
N PRO A 67 3.24 -33.22 -25.47
CA PRO A 67 3.97 -34.36 -25.99
C PRO A 67 3.39 -34.84 -27.33
N ASP A 68 4.22 -35.46 -28.16
CA ASP A 68 3.73 -36.06 -29.41
C ASP A 68 2.79 -37.24 -29.13
N LEU A 69 1.78 -37.46 -29.98
CA LEU A 69 0.78 -38.52 -29.77
C LEU A 69 1.41 -39.92 -29.78
N ASP A 70 2.40 -40.16 -30.64
CA ASP A 70 3.11 -41.44 -30.69
C ASP A 70 3.99 -41.62 -29.44
N ASP A 71 4.60 -40.55 -28.95
CA ASP A 71 5.35 -40.59 -27.69
C ASP A 71 4.43 -40.92 -26.51
N ILE A 72 3.22 -40.34 -26.44
CA ILE A 72 2.22 -40.68 -25.42
C ILE A 72 1.84 -42.16 -25.53
N ALA A 73 1.53 -42.63 -26.73
CA ALA A 73 1.12 -44.01 -26.97
C ALA A 73 2.21 -45.00 -26.57
N GLN A 74 3.45 -44.74 -26.96
CA GLN A 74 4.61 -45.57 -26.63
C GLN A 74 4.82 -45.64 -25.11
N ASN A 75 4.85 -44.49 -24.43
CA ASN A 75 5.08 -44.45 -22.98
C ASN A 75 3.96 -45.16 -22.20
N ARG A 76 2.70 -45.04 -22.65
CA ARG A 76 1.59 -45.78 -22.04
C ARG A 76 1.70 -47.29 -22.28
N PHE A 77 2.09 -47.69 -23.48
CA PHE A 77 2.31 -49.10 -23.81
C PHE A 77 3.41 -49.69 -22.94
N ASP A 78 4.55 -49.02 -22.84
CA ASP A 78 5.67 -49.43 -21.99
C ASP A 78 5.24 -49.53 -20.51
N ALA A 79 4.46 -48.57 -20.01
CA ALA A 79 3.92 -48.62 -18.65
C ALA A 79 2.96 -49.82 -18.44
N MET A 80 2.16 -50.18 -19.44
CA MET A 80 1.31 -51.37 -19.42
C MET A 80 2.13 -52.67 -19.39
N GLU A 81 3.24 -52.73 -20.13
CA GLU A 81 4.13 -53.90 -20.12
C GLU A 81 4.84 -54.08 -18.77
N VAL A 82 5.27 -52.97 -18.16
CA VAL A 82 5.87 -52.97 -16.82
C VAL A 82 4.84 -53.40 -15.75
N ALA A 83 3.55 -53.11 -15.97
CA ALA A 83 2.43 -53.45 -15.09
C ALA A 83 2.56 -52.92 -13.65
N GLU A 84 3.33 -51.84 -13.46
CA GLU A 84 3.46 -51.16 -12.18
C GLU A 84 2.58 -49.90 -12.13
N PRO A 85 1.74 -49.73 -11.10
CA PRO A 85 0.90 -48.53 -10.96
C PRO A 85 1.69 -47.21 -10.99
N GLY A 86 2.93 -47.21 -10.50
CA GLY A 86 3.81 -46.04 -10.52
C GLY A 86 4.18 -45.59 -11.94
N ALA A 87 4.39 -46.53 -12.86
CA ALA A 87 4.71 -46.24 -14.25
C ALA A 87 3.52 -45.56 -14.96
N HIS A 88 2.31 -46.10 -14.78
CA HIS A 88 1.09 -45.47 -15.31
C HIS A 88 0.91 -44.04 -14.81
N VAL A 89 1.07 -43.82 -13.50
CA VAL A 89 0.94 -42.49 -12.90
C VAL A 89 2.03 -41.54 -13.39
N ALA A 90 3.25 -42.01 -13.63
CA ALA A 90 4.35 -41.18 -14.14
C ALA A 90 4.05 -40.67 -15.56
N VAL A 91 3.51 -41.52 -16.44
CA VAL A 91 3.14 -41.14 -17.80
C VAL A 91 2.03 -40.11 -17.78
N GLU A 92 0.93 -40.35 -17.05
CA GLU A 92 -0.17 -39.36 -16.98
C GLU A 92 0.26 -38.04 -16.32
N ARG A 93 1.23 -38.07 -15.40
CA ARG A 93 1.82 -36.84 -14.83
C ARG A 93 2.61 -36.06 -15.87
N TRP A 94 3.45 -36.74 -16.64
CA TRP A 94 4.23 -36.13 -17.71
C TRP A 94 3.33 -35.54 -18.80
N VAL A 95 2.27 -36.26 -19.20
CA VAL A 95 1.27 -35.76 -20.16
C VAL A 95 0.60 -34.48 -19.63
N GLU A 96 0.24 -34.42 -18.34
CA GLU A 96 -0.42 -33.27 -17.73
C GLU A 96 0.53 -32.13 -17.32
N GLU A 97 1.85 -32.27 -17.50
CA GLU A 97 2.85 -31.30 -17.04
C GLU A 97 2.66 -29.90 -17.66
N PRO A 98 2.39 -29.72 -18.97
CA PRO A 98 2.09 -28.41 -19.53
C PRO A 98 0.91 -27.72 -18.83
N GLY A 99 -0.16 -28.47 -18.54
CA GLY A 99 -1.32 -27.97 -17.80
C GLY A 99 -0.98 -27.53 -16.37
N ARG A 100 -0.11 -28.27 -15.68
CA ARG A 100 0.38 -27.89 -14.33
C ARG A 100 1.20 -26.61 -14.36
N GLU A 101 2.14 -26.50 -15.28
CA GLU A 101 2.99 -25.31 -15.40
C GLU A 101 2.16 -24.07 -15.73
N LEU A 102 1.14 -24.18 -16.60
CA LEU A 102 0.23 -23.06 -16.88
C LEU A 102 -0.54 -22.60 -15.63
N ARG A 103 -1.04 -23.54 -14.81
CA ARG A 103 -1.72 -23.21 -13.54
C ARG A 103 -0.78 -22.51 -12.55
N GLU A 104 0.46 -23.00 -12.44
CA GLU A 104 1.50 -22.37 -11.60
C GLU A 104 1.85 -20.96 -12.11
N TYR A 105 1.99 -20.80 -13.43
CA TYR A 105 2.26 -19.50 -14.03
C TYR A 105 1.11 -18.52 -13.81
N ARG A 106 -0.15 -18.95 -13.95
CA ARG A 106 -1.33 -18.14 -13.62
C ARG A 106 -1.30 -17.69 -12.17
N PHE A 107 -0.99 -18.60 -11.25
CA PHE A 107 -0.87 -18.27 -9.83
C PHE A 107 0.20 -17.19 -9.59
N ARG A 108 1.41 -17.40 -10.13
CA ARG A 108 2.53 -16.43 -10.02
C ARG A 108 2.19 -15.09 -10.64
N LEU A 109 1.65 -15.08 -11.86
CA LEU A 109 1.26 -13.87 -12.59
C LEU A 109 0.25 -13.05 -11.77
N ASN A 110 -0.78 -13.71 -11.24
CA ASN A 110 -1.78 -13.07 -10.39
C ASN A 110 -1.18 -12.47 -9.12
N ASN A 111 -0.25 -13.18 -8.46
CA ASN A 111 0.41 -12.69 -7.24
C ASN A 111 1.31 -11.48 -7.54
N THR A 112 2.16 -11.57 -8.57
CA THR A 112 3.06 -10.48 -8.95
C THR A 112 2.28 -9.27 -9.46
N ARG A 113 1.17 -9.47 -10.19
CA ARG A 113 0.26 -8.39 -10.61
C ARG A 113 -0.36 -7.69 -9.40
N ARG A 114 -0.85 -8.44 -8.41
CA ARG A 114 -1.40 -7.86 -7.17
C ARG A 114 -0.36 -7.06 -6.40
N ALA A 115 0.88 -7.55 -6.31
CA ALA A 115 1.97 -6.80 -5.68
C ALA A 115 2.24 -5.47 -6.40
N LEU A 116 2.33 -5.48 -7.73
CA LEU A 116 2.51 -4.25 -8.52
C LEU A 116 1.36 -3.26 -8.31
N ILE A 117 0.11 -3.75 -8.35
CA ILE A 117 -1.08 -2.93 -8.13
C ILE A 117 -1.06 -2.34 -6.72
N ARG A 118 -0.70 -3.12 -5.70
CA ARG A 118 -0.62 -2.67 -4.31
C ARG A 118 0.32 -1.49 -4.16
N ASP A 119 1.57 -1.61 -4.60
CA ASP A 119 2.57 -0.56 -4.44
C ASP A 119 2.16 0.72 -5.19
N THR A 120 1.58 0.54 -6.39
CA THR A 120 1.06 1.67 -7.18
C THR A 120 -0.15 2.32 -6.50
N LEU A 121 -1.07 1.52 -5.94
CA LEU A 121 -2.28 1.99 -5.29
C LEU A 121 -1.97 2.75 -3.99
N VAL A 122 -1.00 2.29 -3.20
CA VAL A 122 -0.51 3.03 -2.03
C VAL A 122 0.02 4.39 -2.44
N GLY A 123 0.88 4.45 -3.46
CA GLY A 123 1.39 5.73 -3.97
C GLY A 123 0.29 6.67 -4.48
N LEU A 124 -0.74 6.14 -5.15
CA LEU A 124 -1.88 6.93 -5.62
C LEU A 124 -2.76 7.45 -4.47
N ILE A 125 -2.99 6.65 -3.43
CA ILE A 125 -3.71 7.08 -2.23
C ILE A 125 -2.99 8.29 -1.61
N ASP A 126 -1.67 8.20 -1.43
CA ASP A 126 -0.88 9.27 -0.84
C ASP A 126 -0.88 10.53 -1.71
N GLN A 127 -0.86 10.35 -3.04
CA GLN A 127 -0.92 11.47 -3.98
C GLN A 127 -2.30 12.14 -4.01
N ILE A 128 -3.39 11.39 -3.90
CA ILE A 128 -4.75 11.95 -3.79
C ILE A 128 -4.91 12.73 -2.48
N ASP A 129 -4.40 12.21 -1.36
CA ASP A 129 -4.35 12.96 -0.10
C ASP A 129 -3.60 14.29 -0.28
N ALA A 130 -2.48 14.28 -1.01
CA ALA A 130 -1.70 15.48 -1.29
C ALA A 130 -2.43 16.47 -2.20
N ASP A 131 -3.11 15.99 -3.24
CA ASP A 131 -3.86 16.82 -4.18
C ASP A 131 -5.04 17.51 -3.48
N LEU A 132 -5.81 16.77 -2.67
CA LEU A 132 -6.93 17.32 -1.90
C LEU A 132 -6.45 18.47 -1.00
N ARG A 133 -5.35 18.27 -0.28
CA ARG A 133 -4.74 19.32 0.55
C ARG A 133 -4.30 20.53 -0.26
N GLN A 134 -3.68 20.31 -1.43
CA GLN A 134 -3.25 21.41 -2.30
C GLN A 134 -4.44 22.22 -2.81
N ILE A 135 -5.52 21.55 -3.23
CA ILE A 135 -6.74 22.20 -3.68
C ILE A 135 -7.38 22.98 -2.52
N ARG A 136 -7.50 22.39 -1.33
CA ARG A 136 -8.04 23.06 -0.13
C ARG A 136 -7.25 24.32 0.23
N ALA A 137 -5.92 24.23 0.21
CA ALA A 137 -5.05 25.38 0.49
C ALA A 137 -5.21 26.53 -0.52
N ALA A 138 -5.52 26.21 -1.79
CA ALA A 138 -5.74 27.20 -2.84
C ALA A 138 -7.16 27.81 -2.81
N VAL A 139 -8.16 27.03 -2.38
CA VAL A 139 -9.58 27.44 -2.32
C VAL A 139 -9.89 28.24 -1.06
N GLY A 140 -9.22 27.95 0.07
CA GLY A 140 -9.48 28.57 1.37
C GLY A 140 -10.60 27.90 2.18
N GLU A 141 -10.77 28.32 3.43
CA GLU A 141 -11.83 27.84 4.35
C GLU A 141 -13.20 28.44 4.01
N ASP A 142 -13.24 29.66 3.47
CA ASP A 142 -14.48 30.39 3.15
C ASP A 142 -14.98 30.07 1.73
N GLY A 143 -15.76 28.99 1.64
CA GLY A 143 -16.48 28.60 0.43
C GLY A 143 -17.72 29.46 0.18
N ASP A 144 -17.56 30.70 -0.31
CA ASP A 144 -18.72 31.60 -0.50
C ASP A 144 -19.68 31.23 -1.65
N ALA A 145 -19.46 30.12 -2.36
CA ALA A 145 -20.47 29.53 -3.21
C ALA A 145 -20.16 28.05 -3.49
N ALA A 146 -20.99 27.12 -3.01
CA ALA A 146 -20.84 25.68 -3.23
C ALA A 146 -20.79 25.25 -4.71
N ASN A 147 -21.35 26.06 -5.61
CA ASN A 147 -21.40 25.78 -7.05
C ASN A 147 -20.24 26.43 -7.83
N ARG A 148 -19.24 26.99 -7.14
CA ARG A 148 -18.10 27.63 -7.81
C ARG A 148 -17.20 26.56 -8.40
N LYS A 149 -16.96 26.62 -9.71
CA LYS A 149 -15.98 25.75 -10.38
C LYS A 149 -14.58 25.98 -9.83
N LEU A 150 -13.91 24.88 -9.55
CA LEU A 150 -12.49 24.85 -9.20
C LEU A 150 -11.65 25.06 -10.45
N ASP A 151 -10.44 25.60 -10.25
CA ASP A 151 -9.48 25.77 -11.33
C ASP A 151 -9.12 24.39 -11.91
N SER A 152 -9.19 24.27 -13.24
CA SER A 152 -8.84 23.06 -13.95
C SER A 152 -7.40 22.62 -13.73
N GLU A 153 -6.46 23.55 -13.55
CA GLU A 153 -5.05 23.22 -13.31
C GLU A 153 -4.86 22.58 -11.93
N LEU A 154 -5.67 22.97 -10.95
CA LEU A 154 -5.66 22.41 -9.60
C LEU A 154 -6.43 21.09 -9.50
N TRP A 155 -7.54 20.97 -10.23
CA TRP A 155 -8.45 19.81 -10.16
C TRP A 155 -8.00 18.62 -11.02
N SER A 156 -7.31 18.89 -12.14
CA SER A 156 -6.93 17.86 -13.10
C SER A 156 -5.99 16.79 -12.54
N PRO A 157 -4.97 17.12 -11.71
CA PRO A 157 -4.11 16.11 -11.08
C PRO A 157 -4.90 15.10 -10.24
N LEU A 158 -5.77 15.59 -9.34
CA LEU A 158 -6.64 14.76 -8.50
C LEU A 158 -7.48 13.80 -9.33
N ARG A 159 -8.13 14.35 -10.37
CA ARG A 159 -8.95 13.56 -11.28
C ARG A 159 -8.15 12.49 -12.01
N GLU A 160 -6.92 12.79 -12.42
CA GLU A 160 -6.06 11.84 -13.11
C GLU A 160 -5.60 10.71 -12.16
N HIS A 161 -5.22 11.01 -10.92
CA HIS A 161 -4.86 9.97 -9.95
C HIS A 161 -6.04 9.06 -9.60
N ILE A 162 -7.25 9.60 -9.44
CA ILE A 162 -8.47 8.80 -9.24
C ILE A 162 -8.75 7.90 -10.45
N LYS A 163 -8.57 8.43 -11.67
CA LYS A 163 -8.72 7.65 -12.89
C LYS A 163 -7.67 6.54 -13.00
N GLN A 164 -6.44 6.76 -12.54
CA GLN A 164 -5.42 5.72 -12.48
C GLN A 164 -5.82 4.60 -11.50
N ILE A 165 -6.42 4.94 -10.35
CA ILE A 165 -7.00 3.93 -9.45
C ILE A 165 -8.13 3.17 -10.15
N GLU A 166 -9.00 3.85 -10.90
CA GLU A 166 -10.07 3.19 -11.65
C GLU A 166 -9.52 2.16 -12.65
N VAL A 167 -8.46 2.52 -13.39
CA VAL A 167 -7.78 1.61 -14.31
C VAL A 167 -7.15 0.43 -13.59
N LEU A 168 -6.50 0.66 -12.44
CA LEU A 168 -5.86 -0.38 -11.65
C LEU A 168 -6.85 -1.40 -11.08
N LEU A 169 -8.01 -0.94 -10.60
CA LEU A 169 -9.05 -1.83 -10.08
C LEU A 169 -9.74 -2.61 -11.21
N GLY A 170 -9.88 -2.00 -12.40
CA GLY A 170 -10.55 -2.61 -13.54
C GLY A 170 -12.02 -2.96 -13.27
N SER A 171 -12.60 -3.80 -14.13
CA SER A 171 -14.00 -4.24 -14.01
C SER A 171 -14.21 -5.44 -13.08
N SER A 172 -13.12 -6.14 -12.72
CA SER A 172 -13.18 -7.44 -12.04
C SER A 172 -13.05 -7.34 -10.52
N VAL A 173 -12.72 -6.16 -9.99
CA VAL A 173 -12.57 -5.91 -8.55
C VAL A 173 -13.80 -5.18 -8.04
N LYS A 174 -14.34 -5.62 -6.88
CA LYS A 174 -15.42 -4.91 -6.21
C LYS A 174 -14.94 -3.51 -5.81
N LYS A 175 -15.56 -2.48 -6.37
CA LYS A 175 -15.27 -1.08 -6.06
C LYS A 175 -15.64 -0.77 -4.60
N PRO A 176 -14.87 0.09 -3.91
CA PRO A 176 -15.19 0.57 -2.57
C PRO A 176 -16.57 1.26 -2.50
N ASP A 177 -17.13 1.33 -1.30
CA ASP A 177 -18.34 2.11 -1.06
C ASP A 177 -18.07 3.60 -1.38
N ARG A 178 -19.11 4.32 -1.81
CA ARG A 178 -19.05 5.72 -2.31
C ARG A 178 -18.19 5.97 -3.55
N TRP A 179 -17.65 4.93 -4.20
CA TRP A 179 -16.88 5.10 -5.45
C TRP A 179 -17.65 5.84 -6.54
N SER A 180 -18.94 5.53 -6.72
CA SER A 180 -19.78 6.20 -7.71
C SER A 180 -20.01 7.68 -7.40
N ASP A 181 -20.12 8.03 -6.11
CA ASP A 181 -20.24 9.42 -5.66
C ASP A 181 -18.92 10.16 -5.90
N MET A 182 -17.79 9.58 -5.52
CA MET A 182 -16.45 10.11 -5.82
C MET A 182 -16.30 10.43 -7.32
N MET A 183 -16.67 9.50 -8.20
CA MET A 183 -16.59 9.71 -9.66
C MET A 183 -17.54 10.80 -10.16
N ARG A 184 -18.71 10.96 -9.54
CA ARG A 184 -19.65 12.05 -9.84
C ARG A 184 -19.03 13.40 -9.48
N HIS A 185 -18.50 13.52 -8.28
CA HIS A 185 -17.88 14.74 -7.77
C HIS A 185 -16.61 15.11 -8.57
N MET A 186 -15.80 14.12 -8.96
CA MET A 186 -14.67 14.29 -9.91
C MET A 186 -15.07 14.91 -11.25
N ARG A 187 -16.29 14.62 -11.73
CA ARG A 187 -16.79 15.13 -13.01
C ARG A 187 -17.23 16.60 -12.91
N PHE A 188 -17.79 17.01 -11.79
CA PHE A 188 -18.28 18.37 -11.60
C PHE A 188 -17.15 19.31 -11.18
N GLY A 189 -16.38 18.99 -10.14
CA GLY A 189 -15.24 19.81 -9.71
C GLY A 189 -15.64 21.20 -9.24
N GLU A 190 -16.67 21.27 -8.42
CA GLU A 190 -17.14 22.47 -7.73
C GLU A 190 -16.64 22.46 -6.27
N THR A 191 -16.65 23.62 -5.63
CA THR A 191 -16.23 23.77 -4.22
C THR A 191 -17.06 22.90 -3.26
N GLY A 192 -18.35 22.70 -3.54
CA GLY A 192 -19.21 21.75 -2.82
C GLY A 192 -18.79 20.29 -3.04
N ASP A 193 -18.40 19.93 -4.26
CA ASP A 193 -17.88 18.58 -4.55
C ASP A 193 -16.59 18.30 -3.75
N LEU A 194 -15.68 19.28 -3.65
CA LEU A 194 -14.47 19.15 -2.83
C LEU A 194 -14.81 18.87 -1.36
N HIS A 195 -15.81 19.56 -0.80
CA HIS A 195 -16.24 19.31 0.57
C HIS A 195 -16.81 17.90 0.75
N ASP A 196 -17.69 17.47 -0.16
CA ASP A 196 -18.26 16.12 -0.11
C ASP A 196 -17.19 15.02 -0.23
N ILE A 197 -16.17 15.27 -1.05
CA ILE A 197 -15.04 14.37 -1.23
C ILE A 197 -14.19 14.26 0.03
N GLU A 198 -13.84 15.38 0.65
CA GLU A 198 -13.01 15.41 1.86
C GLU A 198 -13.71 14.82 3.08
N GLU A 199 -14.98 15.16 3.27
CA GLU A 199 -15.75 14.78 4.46
C GLU A 199 -16.25 13.33 4.37
N PHE A 200 -16.65 12.87 3.17
CA PHE A 200 -17.39 11.62 3.03
C PHE A 200 -16.79 10.62 2.04
N ASP A 201 -16.55 11.03 0.78
CA ASP A 201 -16.23 10.06 -0.26
C ASP A 201 -14.84 9.48 -0.10
N TRP A 202 -13.82 10.34 -0.04
CA TRP A 202 -12.44 9.91 0.00
C TRP A 202 -12.08 9.10 1.24
N PRO A 203 -12.49 9.48 2.48
CA PRO A 203 -12.23 8.65 3.66
C PRO A 203 -12.79 7.22 3.53
N THR A 204 -14.03 7.10 3.03
CA THR A 204 -14.71 5.81 2.83
C THR A 204 -14.03 4.98 1.73
N VAL A 205 -13.74 5.62 0.59
CA VAL A 205 -13.07 4.98 -0.54
C VAL A 205 -11.68 4.51 -0.13
N LYS A 206 -10.89 5.35 0.54
CA LYS A 206 -9.53 5.07 1.02
C LYS A 206 -9.49 3.88 1.98
N ASP A 207 -10.40 3.82 2.94
CA ASP A 207 -10.50 2.68 3.86
C ASP A 207 -10.82 1.38 3.10
N GLY A 208 -11.77 1.43 2.16
CA GLY A 208 -12.09 0.28 1.30
C GLY A 208 -10.91 -0.17 0.44
N LEU A 209 -10.16 0.77 -0.17
CA LEU A 209 -8.96 0.47 -0.94
C LEU A 209 -7.89 -0.18 -0.07
N ARG A 210 -7.63 0.35 1.13
CA ARG A 210 -6.63 -0.17 2.08
C ARG A 210 -6.97 -1.58 2.55
N LYS A 211 -8.23 -1.84 2.89
CA LYS A 211 -8.71 -3.18 3.25
C LYS A 211 -8.60 -4.17 2.08
N GLY A 212 -8.73 -3.68 0.84
CA GLY A 212 -8.57 -4.46 -0.37
C GLY A 212 -7.12 -4.75 -0.80
N LEU A 213 -6.11 -4.17 -0.15
CA LEU A 213 -4.69 -4.33 -0.54
C LEU A 213 -4.15 -5.75 -0.35
N TYR A 214 -4.81 -6.55 0.49
CA TYR A 214 -4.46 -7.94 0.76
C TYR A 214 -5.68 -8.84 0.52
N GLY A 215 -5.54 -9.79 -0.40
CA GLY A 215 -6.50 -10.88 -0.49
C GLY A 215 -6.46 -11.76 0.77
N ILE A 216 -7.56 -12.46 1.07
CA ILE A 216 -7.68 -13.36 2.23
C ILE A 216 -6.54 -14.39 2.30
N ASN A 217 -5.98 -14.77 1.15
CA ASN A 217 -4.93 -15.78 1.01
C ASN A 217 -3.57 -15.18 0.58
N ASP A 218 -3.43 -13.85 0.53
CA ASP A 218 -2.16 -13.25 0.14
C ASP A 218 -1.18 -13.28 1.33
N PRO A 219 0.08 -13.72 1.13
CA PRO A 219 1.07 -13.68 2.18
C PRO A 219 1.37 -12.23 2.56
N LEU A 220 1.45 -11.98 3.86
CA LEU A 220 1.97 -10.73 4.37
C LEU A 220 3.48 -10.67 4.14
N PRO A 221 4.05 -9.49 3.85
CA PRO A 221 5.49 -9.33 3.66
C PRO A 221 6.24 -9.71 4.95
N VAL A 222 7.20 -10.62 4.81
CA VAL A 222 8.13 -11.04 5.89
C VAL A 222 9.54 -10.64 5.45
N ALA A 223 10.20 -9.79 6.23
CA ALA A 223 11.48 -9.18 5.87
C ALA A 223 12.70 -10.10 6.00
N VAL A 224 12.52 -11.33 6.47
CA VAL A 224 13.61 -12.29 6.70
C VAL A 224 13.40 -13.55 5.87
N ALA A 225 14.46 -13.97 5.18
CA ALA A 225 14.43 -15.17 4.35
C ALA A 225 14.45 -16.47 5.19
N ASP A 226 15.06 -16.42 6.38
CA ASP A 226 15.13 -17.54 7.31
C ASP A 226 14.86 -17.05 8.74
N LEU A 227 13.86 -17.62 9.40
CA LEU A 227 13.56 -17.34 10.82
C LEU A 227 14.66 -17.89 11.73
N GLY A 228 15.37 -18.94 11.30
CA GLY A 228 16.54 -19.49 11.99
C GLY A 228 17.68 -18.49 12.12
N SER A 229 17.83 -17.54 11.18
CA SER A 229 18.80 -16.46 11.28
C SER A 229 18.54 -15.54 12.48
N LEU A 230 17.26 -15.31 12.81
CA LEU A 230 16.85 -14.56 14.01
C LEU A 230 17.21 -15.29 15.31
N VAL A 231 17.18 -16.62 15.29
CA VAL A 231 17.54 -17.47 16.45
C VAL A 231 19.06 -17.62 16.56
N ALA A 232 19.75 -17.82 15.43
CA ALA A 232 21.19 -17.96 15.33
C ALA A 232 21.93 -16.66 15.69
N ALA A 233 21.31 -15.51 15.46
CA ALA A 233 21.77 -14.21 15.94
C ALA A 233 21.88 -14.12 17.47
N ARG A 234 21.37 -15.11 18.22
CA ARG A 234 21.36 -15.19 19.69
C ARG A 234 21.14 -13.81 20.32
N PRO A 235 20.01 -13.14 20.01
CA PRO A 235 19.75 -11.80 20.52
C PRO A 235 19.76 -11.86 22.04
N SER A 236 20.85 -11.36 22.62
CA SER A 236 21.09 -11.30 24.06
C SER A 236 21.03 -9.84 24.44
N GLY A 237 19.81 -9.43 24.74
CA GLY A 237 19.49 -8.12 25.27
C GLY A 237 18.16 -8.21 26.02
N PRO A 238 17.86 -7.27 26.93
CA PRO A 238 16.50 -7.12 27.40
C PRO A 238 15.55 -7.04 26.19
N VAL A 239 14.34 -7.58 26.30
CA VAL A 239 13.28 -7.42 25.29
C VAL A 239 13.00 -5.91 25.19
N THR A 240 13.76 -5.21 24.36
CA THR A 240 13.67 -3.77 24.19
C THR A 240 12.60 -3.50 23.14
N THR A 241 11.59 -2.74 23.52
CA THR A 241 10.59 -2.10 22.64
C THR A 241 11.20 -1.03 21.71
N ALA A 242 12.54 -0.97 21.61
CA ALA A 242 13.26 0.09 20.92
C ALA A 242 13.14 -0.07 19.40
N LEU A 243 12.61 0.95 18.73
CA LEU A 243 12.40 0.94 17.28
C LEU A 243 13.69 1.31 16.53
N ALA A 244 13.80 0.86 15.28
CA ALA A 244 14.90 1.15 14.38
C ALA A 244 14.74 2.53 13.73
N TRP A 245 14.79 3.59 14.52
CA TRP A 245 14.59 4.95 14.03
C TRP A 245 15.55 5.34 12.89
N SER A 246 16.75 4.76 12.84
CA SER A 246 17.71 4.96 11.75
C SER A 246 17.29 4.40 10.38
N ALA A 247 16.22 3.61 10.31
CA ALA A 247 15.66 3.12 9.06
C ALA A 247 14.82 4.18 8.33
N LEU A 248 14.48 5.29 9.01
CA LEU A 248 13.69 6.38 8.46
C LEU A 248 14.59 7.56 8.11
N ASP A 249 14.21 8.28 7.07
CA ASP A 249 14.63 9.67 6.86
C ASP A 249 13.58 10.64 7.43
N ASP A 250 13.84 11.95 7.33
CA ASP A 250 12.97 12.99 7.86
C ASP A 250 11.54 12.88 7.28
N GLU A 251 11.42 12.63 5.98
CA GLU A 251 10.13 12.50 5.29
C GLU A 251 9.39 11.22 5.73
N ALA A 252 10.08 10.07 5.82
CA ALA A 252 9.50 8.82 6.28
C ALA A 252 9.08 8.87 7.76
N PHE A 253 9.76 9.67 8.58
CA PHE A 253 9.34 9.93 9.95
C PHE A 253 8.05 10.76 10.01
N GLU A 254 7.91 11.82 9.22
CA GLU A 254 6.64 12.55 9.09
C GLU A 254 5.50 11.64 8.63
N ARG A 255 5.79 10.79 7.64
CA ARG A 255 4.89 9.77 7.05
C ARG A 255 4.39 8.79 8.11
N LEU A 256 5.28 8.32 8.98
CA LEU A 256 4.92 7.46 10.12
C LEU A 256 3.98 8.17 11.10
N ILE A 257 4.28 9.42 11.47
CA ILE A 257 3.44 10.18 12.41
C ILE A 257 2.08 10.47 11.78
N PHE A 258 2.03 10.78 10.48
CA PHE A 258 0.78 10.96 9.73
C PHE A 258 -0.06 9.69 9.73
N SER A 259 0.54 8.52 9.45
CA SER A 259 -0.17 7.24 9.53
C SER A 259 -0.64 6.92 10.95
N LEU A 260 0.18 7.25 11.97
CA LEU A 260 -0.17 7.05 13.38
C LEU A 260 -1.42 7.85 13.80
N ILE A 261 -1.50 9.13 13.43
CA ILE A 261 -2.65 9.98 13.77
C ILE A 261 -3.88 9.67 12.89
N SER A 262 -3.68 9.22 11.65
CA SER A 262 -4.78 8.84 10.76
C SER A 262 -5.50 7.58 11.21
N ASP A 263 -4.81 6.68 11.91
CA ASP A 263 -5.35 5.42 12.43
C ASP A 263 -5.79 5.54 13.91
N ALA A 264 -5.57 6.69 14.55
CA ALA A 264 -5.89 6.88 15.96
C ALA A 264 -7.36 7.28 16.16
N PRO A 265 -8.16 6.53 16.95
CA PRO A 265 -9.49 6.97 17.33
C PRO A 265 -9.47 8.32 18.04
N GLY A 266 -10.42 9.20 17.71
CA GLY A 266 -10.48 10.56 18.27
C GLY A 266 -9.56 11.57 17.57
N TYR A 267 -9.03 11.23 16.40
CA TYR A 267 -8.34 12.15 15.50
C TYR A 267 -9.07 12.19 14.16
N GLU A 268 -9.43 13.39 13.71
CA GLU A 268 -10.18 13.66 12.48
C GLU A 268 -9.37 14.62 11.61
N ASN A 269 -9.56 14.54 10.29
CA ASN A 269 -8.98 15.46 9.31
C ASN A 269 -7.45 15.65 9.44
N PRO A 270 -6.65 14.57 9.39
CA PRO A 270 -5.20 14.69 9.39
C PRO A 270 -4.71 15.31 8.08
N GLU A 271 -3.88 16.35 8.19
CA GLU A 271 -3.30 17.12 7.11
C GLU A 271 -1.78 17.03 7.17
N TRP A 272 -1.14 16.80 6.02
CA TRP A 272 0.31 16.92 5.87
C TRP A 272 0.62 18.22 5.13
N LEU A 273 1.32 19.13 5.80
CA LEU A 273 1.22 20.53 5.46
C LEU A 273 2.29 21.08 4.48
N MET A 274 3.42 20.43 4.16
CA MET A 274 4.34 20.81 3.04
C MET A 274 5.39 19.73 2.63
N LYS A 275 6.04 19.93 1.45
CA LYS A 275 7.25 19.22 0.96
C LYS A 275 8.51 19.56 1.78
N THR A 276 9.28 18.56 2.13
CA THR A 276 10.45 18.49 3.04
C THR A 276 11.68 19.37 2.68
N ARG A 277 11.62 20.29 1.69
CA ARG A 277 12.77 21.11 1.22
C ARG A 277 12.44 22.55 0.76
N ALA A 278 11.43 23.20 1.35
CA ALA A 278 11.18 24.64 1.17
C ALA A 278 11.48 25.40 2.48
N PRO A 279 11.85 26.70 2.47
CA PRO A 279 12.26 27.43 3.68
C PRO A 279 11.21 27.35 4.79
N ASP A 280 11.60 26.68 5.88
CA ASP A 280 10.77 26.18 6.96
C ASP A 280 9.86 27.24 7.59
N ARG A 281 8.56 26.96 7.62
CA ARG A 281 7.57 27.73 8.40
C ARG A 281 6.97 26.92 9.57
N GLY A 282 7.63 25.82 9.97
CA GLY A 282 7.40 25.21 11.29
C GLY A 282 6.22 24.26 11.46
N ARG A 283 5.67 23.74 10.37
CA ARG A 283 4.45 22.93 10.39
C ARG A 283 4.61 21.71 9.49
N ASP A 284 4.57 20.53 10.11
CA ASP A 284 4.76 19.29 9.37
C ASP A 284 3.40 18.63 9.18
N LEU A 285 2.62 18.48 10.26
CA LEU A 285 1.26 17.91 10.22
C LEU A 285 0.25 18.75 11.02
N SER A 286 -1.04 18.62 10.69
CA SER A 286 -2.18 19.21 11.39
C SER A 286 -3.28 18.16 11.53
N VAL A 287 -4.06 18.18 12.60
CA VAL A 287 -5.16 17.24 12.83
C VAL A 287 -6.15 17.81 13.84
N THR A 288 -7.42 17.45 13.72
CA THR A 288 -8.45 17.79 14.72
C THR A 288 -8.56 16.66 15.73
N ARG A 289 -8.20 16.92 16.99
CA ARG A 289 -8.43 15.96 18.08
C ARG A 289 -9.85 16.15 18.61
N VAL A 290 -10.61 15.07 18.66
CA VAL A 290 -11.98 15.03 19.15
C VAL A 290 -12.04 14.27 20.47
N SER A 291 -12.54 14.95 21.51
CA SER A 291 -12.81 14.34 22.80
C SER A 291 -14.29 14.45 23.14
N GLN A 292 -14.91 13.31 23.45
CA GLN A 292 -16.28 13.27 23.94
C GLN A 292 -16.29 13.28 25.47
N ASP A 293 -17.06 14.19 26.02
CA ASP A 293 -17.44 14.22 27.42
C ASP A 293 -18.94 13.91 27.50
N GLU A 294 -19.31 12.86 28.24
CA GLU A 294 -20.70 12.37 28.30
C GLU A 294 -21.69 13.44 28.82
N LEU A 295 -21.20 14.43 29.56
CA LEU A 295 -22.01 15.48 30.17
C LEU A 295 -21.88 16.83 29.44
N SER A 296 -20.73 17.07 28.79
CA SER A 296 -20.34 18.37 28.25
C SER A 296 -20.27 18.40 26.71
N GLY A 297 -20.52 17.26 26.06
CA GLY A 297 -20.60 17.14 24.61
C GLY A 297 -19.27 16.84 23.93
N THR A 298 -19.15 17.23 22.66
CA THR A 298 -17.96 16.95 21.84
C THR A 298 -17.08 18.19 21.74
N PHE A 299 -15.83 18.09 22.22
CA PHE A 299 -14.82 19.12 22.05
C PHE A 299 -13.90 18.76 20.89
N ARG A 300 -13.63 19.75 20.05
CA ARG A 300 -12.67 19.66 18.95
C ARG A 300 -11.51 20.60 19.24
N SER A 301 -10.29 20.09 19.14
CA SER A 301 -9.06 20.85 19.37
C SER A 301 -8.18 20.78 18.12
N ARG A 302 -7.77 21.95 17.61
CA ARG A 302 -6.81 22.00 16.50
C ARG A 302 -5.42 21.66 17.00
N VAL A 303 -4.83 20.59 16.47
CA VAL A 303 -3.50 20.10 16.84
C VAL A 303 -2.55 20.31 15.68
N VAL A 304 -1.44 20.99 15.92
CA VAL A 304 -0.31 21.06 14.98
C VAL A 304 0.81 20.17 15.51
N ILE A 305 1.43 19.38 14.64
CA ILE A 305 2.50 18.47 14.99
C ILE A 305 3.75 18.87 14.20
N GLN A 306 4.83 19.13 14.94
CA GLN A 306 6.16 19.33 14.37
C GLN A 306 6.99 18.07 14.56
N CYS A 307 7.46 17.49 13.47
CA CYS A 307 8.28 16.31 13.39
C CYS A 307 9.77 16.68 13.33
N LYS A 308 10.54 16.11 14.23
CA LYS A 308 11.98 16.37 14.39
C LYS A 308 12.69 15.02 14.42
N HIS A 309 13.01 14.46 13.26
CA HIS A 309 13.65 13.15 13.15
C HIS A 309 15.15 13.23 13.53
N TRP A 310 15.45 13.27 14.83
CA TRP A 310 16.78 13.54 15.33
C TRP A 310 17.32 12.37 16.15
N LEU A 311 18.26 11.64 15.54
CA LEU A 311 18.89 10.46 16.16
C LEU A 311 20.10 10.82 17.04
N SER A 312 20.79 11.91 16.73
CA SER A 312 22.04 12.32 17.39
C SER A 312 21.95 13.61 18.20
N ARG A 313 20.83 14.34 18.10
CA ARG A 313 20.58 15.58 18.85
C ARG A 313 19.25 15.54 19.58
N SER A 314 19.17 16.21 20.72
CA SER A 314 17.94 16.36 21.49
C SER A 314 17.22 17.66 21.14
N VAL A 315 15.89 17.64 21.25
CA VAL A 315 15.06 18.85 21.16
C VAL A 315 15.31 19.72 22.39
N ASN A 316 15.83 20.92 22.17
CA ASN A 316 16.22 21.86 23.21
C ASN A 316 15.18 23.00 23.35
N PHE A 317 15.32 23.81 24.40
CA PHE A 317 14.39 24.91 24.68
C PHE A 317 14.22 25.88 23.49
N PRO A 318 15.30 26.38 22.84
CA PRO A 318 15.17 27.27 21.68
C PRO A 318 14.30 26.71 20.55
N GLU A 319 14.40 25.41 20.28
CA GLU A 319 13.62 24.75 19.22
C GLU A 319 12.13 24.71 19.54
N VAL A 320 11.78 24.40 20.79
CA VAL A 320 10.38 24.38 21.23
C VAL A 320 9.81 25.81 21.29
N ALA A 321 10.60 26.78 21.75
CA ALA A 321 10.19 28.18 21.79
C ALA A 321 9.93 28.73 20.38
N ALA A 322 10.84 28.45 19.43
CA ALA A 322 10.68 28.83 18.03
C ALA A 322 9.43 28.18 17.42
N ALA A 323 9.18 26.89 17.67
CA ALA A 323 7.98 26.20 17.24
C ALA A 323 6.70 26.88 17.74
N LYS A 324 6.65 27.20 19.04
CA LYS A 324 5.52 27.92 19.65
C LYS A 324 5.34 29.31 19.04
N ASP A 325 6.42 30.08 18.89
CA ASP A 325 6.33 31.45 18.36
C ASP A 325 5.89 31.46 16.89
N GLN A 326 6.26 30.44 16.12
CA GLN A 326 5.76 30.24 14.76
C GLN A 326 4.25 29.98 14.74
N MET A 327 3.67 29.34 15.77
CA MET A 327 2.21 29.15 15.85
C MET A 327 1.44 30.47 15.94
N ALA A 328 2.06 31.53 16.47
CA ALA A 328 1.42 32.85 16.54
C ALA A 328 1.16 33.47 15.16
N LEU A 329 1.87 33.00 14.12
CA LEU A 329 1.65 33.42 12.72
C LEU A 329 0.41 32.77 12.09
N TRP A 330 -0.23 31.81 12.78
CA TRP A 330 -1.27 30.93 12.23
C TRP A 330 -2.47 30.77 13.16
N ASN A 331 -2.85 31.83 13.88
CA ASN A 331 -3.87 31.80 14.94
C ASN A 331 -5.33 31.86 14.47
N ALA A 332 -5.59 31.81 13.16
CA ALA A 332 -6.92 31.80 12.57
C ALA A 332 -7.10 30.54 11.69
N PRO A 333 -7.88 29.52 12.12
CA PRO A 333 -8.43 29.32 13.47
C PRO A 333 -7.34 29.05 14.52
N ARG A 334 -7.64 29.29 15.81
CA ARG A 334 -6.68 29.13 16.91
C ARG A 334 -6.14 27.70 16.97
N ILE A 335 -4.83 27.58 17.23
CA ILE A 335 -4.19 26.29 17.52
C ILE A 335 -4.32 26.03 19.02
N ASP A 336 -4.89 24.88 19.36
CA ASP A 336 -5.16 24.49 20.75
C ASP A 336 -4.01 23.67 21.33
N VAL A 337 -3.38 22.82 20.50
CA VAL A 337 -2.29 21.94 20.89
C VAL A 337 -1.15 22.00 19.88
N LEU A 338 0.08 22.15 20.37
CA LEU A 338 1.31 21.98 19.62
C LEU A 338 1.98 20.70 20.09
N VAL A 339 2.08 19.69 19.24
CA VAL A 339 2.86 18.48 19.50
C VAL A 339 4.24 18.66 18.88
N VAL A 340 5.29 18.38 19.66
CA VAL A 340 6.63 18.20 19.11
C VAL A 340 6.96 16.71 19.18
N ALA A 341 7.02 16.08 18.01
CA ALA A 341 7.33 14.66 17.85
C ALA A 341 8.78 14.48 17.40
N THR A 342 9.53 13.60 18.06
CA THR A 342 10.93 13.35 17.73
C THR A 342 11.29 11.89 17.88
N SER A 343 12.12 11.38 16.97
CA SER A 343 12.76 10.06 17.09
C SER A 343 13.92 10.04 18.10
N GLY A 344 14.18 11.17 18.77
CA GLY A 344 15.16 11.30 19.84
C GLY A 344 14.53 11.72 21.18
N ARG A 345 15.25 12.57 21.92
CA ARG A 345 14.88 12.99 23.28
C ARG A 345 14.72 14.50 23.40
N PHE A 346 14.07 14.95 24.46
CA PHE A 346 14.06 16.34 24.88
C PHE A 346 15.16 16.59 25.92
N THR A 347 15.76 17.77 25.91
CA THR A 347 16.64 18.23 27.00
C THR A 347 15.83 18.53 28.26
N ALA A 348 16.45 18.43 29.45
CA ALA A 348 15.78 18.73 30.72
C ALA A 348 15.24 20.17 30.76
N ASP A 349 16.00 21.13 30.23
CA ASP A 349 15.57 22.54 30.16
C ASP A 349 14.33 22.73 29.27
N ALA A 350 14.24 21.99 28.16
CA ALA A 350 13.06 22.02 27.29
C ALA A 350 11.83 21.44 28.01
N VAL A 351 11.99 20.31 28.70
CA VAL A 351 10.90 19.68 29.48
C VAL A 351 10.41 20.63 30.57
N GLY A 352 11.31 21.16 31.40
CA GLY A 352 10.95 22.06 32.49
C GLY A 352 10.30 23.36 32.00
N TRP A 353 10.74 23.89 30.85
CA TRP A 353 10.09 25.04 30.25
C TRP A 353 8.68 24.71 29.74
N ILE A 354 8.48 23.59 29.04
CA ILE A 354 7.17 23.15 28.55
C ILE A 354 6.18 22.96 29.70
N GLU A 355 6.60 22.31 30.79
CA GLU A 355 5.77 22.07 31.97
C GLU A 355 5.33 23.38 32.62
N ASN A 356 6.28 24.31 32.84
CA ASN A 356 5.98 25.64 33.40
C ASN A 356 5.05 26.45 32.48
N PHE A 357 5.27 26.39 31.17
CA PHE A 357 4.43 27.08 30.18
C PHE A 357 3.00 26.52 30.18
N ASN A 358 2.85 25.20 30.15
CA ASN A 358 1.54 24.54 30.18
C ASN A 358 0.79 24.81 31.49
N ALA A 359 1.51 24.88 32.62
CA ALA A 359 0.93 25.20 33.93
C ALA A 359 0.38 26.63 34.00
N ALA A 360 0.93 27.56 33.22
CA ALA A 360 0.42 28.93 33.11
C ALA A 360 -0.91 29.03 32.33
N GLY A 361 -1.33 27.95 31.64
CA GLY A 361 -2.62 27.87 30.95
C GLY A 361 -2.71 28.66 29.64
N ALA A 362 -1.57 29.15 29.13
CA ALA A 362 -1.51 29.85 27.84
C ALA A 362 -1.56 28.86 26.66
N PRO A 363 -2.30 29.16 25.58
CA PRO A 363 -2.30 28.34 24.37
C PRO A 363 -1.12 28.66 23.42
N PRO A 364 -0.79 27.73 22.50
CA PRO A 364 -1.27 26.35 22.44
C PRO A 364 -0.65 25.50 23.56
N ARG A 365 -1.37 24.50 24.07
CA ARG A 365 -0.79 23.52 24.99
C ARG A 365 0.30 22.73 24.26
N ILE A 366 1.48 22.60 24.84
CA ILE A 366 2.61 21.91 24.20
C ILE A 366 2.67 20.45 24.68
N GLU A 367 2.62 19.50 23.77
CA GLU A 367 2.76 18.06 24.03
C GLU A 367 4.08 17.53 23.48
N MET A 368 4.77 16.71 24.26
CA MET A 368 6.06 16.10 23.89
C MET A 368 5.86 14.65 23.51
N TRP A 369 6.24 14.29 22.28
CA TRP A 369 6.27 12.90 21.81
C TRP A 369 7.74 12.48 21.54
N PRO A 370 8.52 12.16 22.59
CA PRO A 370 9.87 11.60 22.42
C PRO A 370 9.85 10.17 21.90
N GLU A 371 11.02 9.64 21.55
CA GLU A 371 11.22 8.26 21.08
C GLU A 371 10.44 7.25 21.93
N SER A 372 10.56 7.33 23.26
CA SER A 372 9.95 6.38 24.19
C SER A 372 8.41 6.45 24.21
N HIS A 373 7.85 7.65 23.97
CA HIS A 373 6.41 7.82 23.85
C HIS A 373 5.92 7.20 22.55
N LEU A 374 6.61 7.48 21.43
CA LEU A 374 6.28 6.95 20.12
C LEU A 374 6.41 5.42 20.08
N GLU A 375 7.46 4.86 20.67
CA GLU A 375 7.65 3.41 20.80
C GLU A 375 6.46 2.74 21.51
N ARG A 376 5.98 3.35 22.58
CA ARG A 376 4.78 2.87 23.29
C ARG A 376 3.53 2.95 22.41
N LEU A 377 3.31 4.07 21.71
CA LEU A 377 2.16 4.21 20.81
C LEU A 377 2.19 3.23 19.63
N LEU A 378 3.39 2.94 19.11
CA LEU A 378 3.59 2.04 17.98
C LEU A 378 3.57 0.57 18.40
N SER A 379 3.90 0.26 19.66
CA SER A 379 3.85 -1.12 20.18
C SER A 379 2.46 -1.77 20.06
N SER A 380 1.39 -0.97 20.14
CA SER A 380 0.02 -1.43 19.93
C SER A 380 -0.41 -1.43 18.46
N ARG A 381 0.50 -1.10 17.53
CA ARG A 381 0.24 -0.99 16.08
C ARG A 381 1.32 -1.73 15.26
N PRO A 382 1.36 -3.07 15.32
CA PRO A 382 2.40 -3.85 14.64
C PRO A 382 2.44 -3.66 13.12
N ALA A 383 1.31 -3.31 12.50
CA ALA A 383 1.21 -3.04 11.06
C ALA A 383 2.05 -1.82 10.66
N LEU A 384 1.96 -0.71 11.40
CA LEU A 384 2.77 0.49 11.15
C LEU A 384 4.27 0.22 11.38
N ILE A 385 4.61 -0.56 12.40
CA ILE A 385 6.01 -0.96 12.62
C ILE A 385 6.56 -1.75 11.43
N ALA A 386 5.76 -2.64 10.84
CA ALA A 386 6.17 -3.43 9.68
C ALA A 386 6.25 -2.60 8.39
N GLU A 387 5.25 -1.77 8.13
CA GLU A 387 5.16 -0.86 6.99
C GLU A 387 6.39 0.06 6.87
N PHE A 388 6.82 0.63 8.00
CA PHE A 388 7.94 1.56 8.06
C PHE A 388 9.30 0.89 8.35
N GLY A 389 9.38 -0.44 8.35
CA GLY A 389 10.64 -1.16 8.58
C GLY A 389 11.28 -0.89 9.94
N LEU A 390 10.47 -0.54 10.96
CA LEU A 390 10.94 -0.05 12.26
C LEU A 390 11.33 -1.14 13.24
N ARG A 391 11.20 -2.42 12.88
CA ARG A 391 11.84 -3.48 13.66
C ARG A 391 13.33 -3.38 13.45
N ARG A 392 14.11 -3.33 14.53
CA ARG A 392 15.56 -3.51 14.45
C ARG A 392 15.81 -4.87 13.78
N GLY A 393 16.22 -4.81 12.51
CA GLY A 393 17.08 -5.84 11.96
C GLY A 393 18.35 -5.81 12.80
N ALA A 394 18.61 -6.91 13.49
CA ALA A 394 19.95 -7.19 13.99
C ALA A 394 20.82 -7.61 12.81
#